data_AF-A0A2S6U1U1-F1
#
_entry.id   AF-A0A2S6U1U1-F1
#
_cell.length_a   1.000
_cell.length_b   1.000
_cell.length_c   1.000
_cell.angle_alpha   90.00
_cell.angle_beta   90.00
_cell.angle_gamma   90.00
#
_symmetry.space_group_name_H-M   'P 1'
#
loop_
_entity.id
_entity.type
_entity.pdbx_description
1 polymer ?
#
loop_
_entity_poly.entity_id
_entity_poly.type
_entity_poly.pdbx_seq_one_letter_code
_entity_poly.pdbx_strand_id
1 'polypeptide(L)'
;MPRFQLPLDCTIGKTCYIQKYVDRDAGPRYADYRCGPLSADGHKGTDIRLLDFAAMTKGVAVLAAAAGTVGVTRDGMPDVSSRLVGKDAVTDRGLGNVVVIDHGGGWRTIYAHMRRDSVLRRAGDKVAAGDRLGLVGLSGLSEFPHVHFAVEYRGRPVDPFTGPGPRIGCKTASGSMWRPKLRSRLIYRPTFSLRAGFSTRPMTQAALQYGLYDRTALSRRAGRLYFGILVAGLYKGDTFRFRLEDATGKPCAI
;
A
#
# COMPACT_ATOMS: atom_id res chain seq x y z
N MET A 1 -5.06 18.45 -15.87
CA MET A 1 -4.34 17.43 -15.07
C MET A 1 -5.10 17.21 -13.77
N PRO A 2 -5.50 15.98 -13.44
CA PRO A 2 -6.27 15.68 -12.22
C PRO A 2 -5.47 15.93 -10.94
N ARG A 3 -6.18 16.23 -9.84
CA ARG A 3 -5.63 16.40 -8.49
C ARG A 3 -6.23 15.37 -7.54
N PHE A 4 -5.38 14.53 -6.98
CA PHE A 4 -5.81 13.32 -6.28
C PHE A 4 -5.96 13.52 -4.77
N GLN A 5 -7.05 13.00 -4.22
CA GLN A 5 -7.15 12.68 -2.80
C GLN A 5 -6.69 11.24 -2.53
N LEU A 6 -6.70 10.81 -1.26
CA LEU A 6 -6.25 9.48 -0.90
C LEU A 6 -7.25 8.46 -1.46
N PRO A 7 -6.81 7.42 -2.19
CA PRO A 7 -7.71 6.46 -2.83
C PRO A 7 -8.24 5.39 -1.85
N LEU A 8 -8.16 5.64 -0.54
CA LEU A 8 -8.56 4.72 0.52
C LEU A 8 -9.25 5.48 1.65
N ASP A 9 -10.25 4.86 2.26
CA ASP A 9 -10.85 5.31 3.52
C ASP A 9 -10.00 4.88 4.71
N CYS A 10 -8.87 5.58 4.92
CA CYS A 10 -7.93 5.28 5.98
C CYS A 10 -7.18 6.54 6.44
N THR A 11 -6.50 6.43 7.58
CA THR A 11 -5.60 7.47 8.07
C THR A 11 -4.17 7.09 7.72
N ILE A 12 -3.59 7.77 6.72
CA ILE A 12 -2.20 7.55 6.30
C ILE A 12 -1.24 7.72 7.49
N GLY A 13 -0.32 6.77 7.64
CA GLY A 13 0.63 6.71 8.76
C GLY A 13 0.06 6.12 10.06
N LYS A 14 -1.24 5.78 10.11
CA LYS A 14 -1.87 5.13 11.27
C LYS A 14 -2.56 3.81 10.92
N THR A 15 -3.44 3.81 9.93
CA THR A 15 -4.21 2.61 9.53
C THR A 15 -3.90 2.13 8.12
N CYS A 16 -3.15 2.94 7.36
CA CYS A 16 -2.61 2.58 6.05
C CYS A 16 -1.28 3.29 5.82
N TYR A 17 -0.47 2.74 4.91
CA TYR A 17 0.90 3.20 4.65
C TYR A 17 1.22 3.06 3.17
N ILE A 18 2.03 3.97 2.62
CA ILE A 18 2.63 3.72 1.30
C ILE A 18 3.82 2.79 1.52
N GLN A 19 3.79 1.61 0.89
CA GLN A 19 4.89 0.66 0.97
C GLN A 19 5.73 0.64 -0.30
N LYS A 20 5.14 0.89 -1.47
CA LYS A 20 5.88 1.03 -2.73
C LYS A 20 5.44 2.26 -3.48
N TYR A 21 6.37 2.88 -4.16
CA TYR A 21 6.21 4.00 -5.09
C TYR A 21 6.49 3.53 -6.51
N VAL A 22 6.22 4.40 -7.48
CA VAL A 22 6.53 4.15 -8.88
C VAL A 22 8.05 3.99 -9.05
N ASP A 23 8.45 3.00 -9.84
CA ASP A 23 9.83 2.82 -10.25
C ASP A 23 10.23 3.88 -11.28
N ARG A 24 11.34 4.55 -10.98
CA ARG A 24 11.88 5.66 -11.76
C ARG A 24 13.28 5.38 -12.27
N ASP A 25 13.83 4.20 -11.99
CA ASP A 25 15.09 3.77 -12.56
C ASP A 25 14.80 2.71 -13.65
N ALA A 26 15.50 2.81 -14.78
CA ALA A 26 15.35 1.82 -15.83
C ALA A 26 16.28 0.65 -15.53
N GLY A 27 15.73 -0.46 -15.03
CA GLY A 27 16.47 -1.71 -14.83
C GLY A 27 16.49 -2.21 -13.38
N PRO A 28 17.24 -3.29 -13.12
CA PRO A 28 17.08 -4.10 -11.90
C PRO A 28 17.48 -3.38 -10.61
N ARG A 29 18.09 -2.19 -10.70
CA ARG A 29 18.45 -1.40 -9.53
C ARG A 29 17.23 -0.80 -8.84
N TYR A 30 16.17 -0.45 -9.60
CA TYR A 30 14.93 0.24 -9.23
C TYR A 30 15.08 1.39 -8.22
N ALA A 31 14.32 2.47 -8.38
CA ALA A 31 14.35 3.56 -7.41
C ALA A 31 13.02 4.28 -7.33
N ASP A 32 12.59 4.59 -6.10
CA ASP A 32 11.47 5.51 -5.91
C ASP A 32 11.87 6.97 -6.22
N TYR A 33 10.89 7.88 -6.18
CA TYR A 33 11.07 9.31 -6.44
C TYR A 33 12.06 10.04 -5.52
N ARG A 34 12.47 9.42 -4.41
CA ARG A 34 13.47 9.93 -3.45
C ARG A 34 14.81 9.20 -3.54
N CYS A 35 15.00 8.32 -4.52
CA CYS A 35 16.16 7.43 -4.65
C CYS A 35 16.20 6.37 -3.55
N GLY A 36 15.06 6.06 -2.94
CA GLY A 36 14.96 5.07 -1.88
C GLY A 36 14.55 3.70 -2.37
N PRO A 37 14.40 2.75 -1.42
CA PRO A 37 14.24 1.33 -1.72
C PRO A 37 12.77 0.95 -1.92
N LEU A 38 11.85 1.89 -1.73
CA LEU A 38 10.42 1.59 -1.63
C LEU A 38 9.82 1.50 -3.03
N SER A 39 10.37 0.62 -3.86
CA SER A 39 9.94 0.31 -5.21
C SER A 39 10.30 -1.15 -5.56
N ALA A 40 10.02 -1.56 -6.78
CA ALA A 40 10.50 -2.79 -7.38
C ALA A 40 10.66 -2.57 -8.89
N ASP A 41 11.50 -3.38 -9.54
CA ASP A 41 11.75 -3.30 -10.99
C ASP A 41 10.43 -3.26 -11.79
N GLY A 42 10.24 -2.17 -12.54
CA GLY A 42 9.09 -1.97 -13.40
C GLY A 42 7.78 -1.68 -12.67
N HIS A 43 7.82 -1.30 -11.38
CA HIS A 43 6.62 -0.99 -10.61
C HIS A 43 5.93 0.31 -11.10
N LYS A 44 4.69 0.22 -11.59
CA LYS A 44 4.02 1.33 -12.32
C LYS A 44 3.05 2.17 -11.47
N GLY A 45 2.99 1.94 -10.16
CA GLY A 45 2.00 2.57 -9.28
C GLY A 45 2.52 2.84 -7.87
N THR A 46 1.61 3.25 -7.01
CA THR A 46 1.85 3.43 -5.57
C THR A 46 1.04 2.38 -4.81
N ASP A 47 1.70 1.53 -4.04
CA ASP A 47 1.05 0.51 -3.21
C ASP A 47 0.74 1.12 -1.85
N ILE A 48 -0.55 1.34 -1.61
CA ILE A 48 -1.05 1.85 -0.33
C ILE A 48 -1.64 0.68 0.44
N ARG A 49 -0.87 0.19 1.41
CA ARG A 49 -1.19 -1.01 2.18
C ARG A 49 -2.03 -0.72 3.41
N LEU A 50 -2.82 -1.70 3.79
CA LEU A 50 -3.38 -1.79 5.13
C LEU A 50 -2.34 -2.34 6.11
N LEU A 51 -2.66 -2.24 7.40
CA LEU A 51 -1.82 -2.80 8.45
C LEU A 51 -1.67 -4.33 8.29
N ASP A 52 -2.78 -5.04 8.13
CA ASP A 52 -2.86 -6.50 8.17
C ASP A 52 -4.12 -7.05 7.47
N PHE A 53 -4.24 -8.38 7.41
CA PHE A 53 -5.43 -9.06 6.91
C PHE A 53 -6.67 -8.83 7.79
N ALA A 54 -6.52 -8.53 9.09
CA ALA A 54 -7.68 -8.23 9.92
C ALA A 54 -8.35 -6.90 9.50
N ALA A 55 -7.55 -5.88 9.17
CA ALA A 55 -8.03 -4.64 8.58
C ALA A 55 -8.68 -4.87 7.21
N MET A 56 -8.11 -5.76 6.40
CA MET A 56 -8.77 -6.23 5.18
C MET A 56 -10.12 -6.85 5.54
N THR A 57 -10.21 -7.91 6.33
CA THR A 57 -11.48 -8.57 6.67
C THR A 57 -12.57 -7.58 7.12
N LYS A 58 -12.23 -6.61 7.98
CA LYS A 58 -13.15 -5.54 8.43
C LYS A 58 -13.74 -4.69 7.30
N GLY A 59 -13.04 -4.58 6.17
CA GLY A 59 -13.47 -3.82 5.01
C GLY A 59 -12.96 -2.40 5.05
N VAL A 60 -11.96 -2.09 4.22
CA VAL A 60 -11.51 -0.72 3.97
C VAL A 60 -11.92 -0.32 2.56
N ALA A 61 -12.59 0.81 2.43
CA ALA A 61 -13.11 1.26 1.14
C ALA A 61 -11.99 1.77 0.23
N VAL A 62 -12.08 1.39 -1.05
CA VAL A 62 -11.32 2.01 -2.15
C VAL A 62 -12.15 3.16 -2.68
N LEU A 63 -11.54 4.35 -2.77
CA LEU A 63 -12.21 5.58 -3.12
C LEU A 63 -11.66 6.13 -4.44
N ALA A 64 -12.55 6.70 -5.27
CA ALA A 64 -12.14 7.48 -6.43
C ALA A 64 -11.27 8.66 -5.98
N ALA A 65 -10.05 8.74 -6.49
CA ALA A 65 -9.06 9.74 -6.12
C ALA A 65 -9.37 11.11 -6.76
N ALA A 66 -10.08 11.10 -7.89
CA ALA A 66 -10.57 12.28 -8.59
C ALA A 66 -11.87 11.91 -9.34
N ALA A 67 -12.64 12.92 -9.72
CA ALA A 67 -13.85 12.71 -10.52
C ALA A 67 -13.51 12.20 -11.92
N GLY A 68 -14.39 11.40 -12.51
CA GLY A 68 -14.20 10.84 -13.85
C GLY A 68 -15.31 9.88 -14.26
N THR A 69 -15.06 9.15 -15.34
CA THR A 69 -15.95 8.09 -15.83
C THR A 69 -15.25 6.76 -15.65
N VAL A 70 -15.96 5.79 -15.10
CA VAL A 70 -15.45 4.42 -14.94
C VAL A 70 -15.31 3.80 -16.33
N GLY A 71 -14.11 3.33 -16.62
CA GLY A 71 -13.77 2.60 -17.84
C GLY A 71 -13.79 1.10 -17.58
N VAL A 72 -12.62 0.46 -17.73
CA VAL A 72 -12.46 -0.99 -17.53
C VAL A 72 -12.69 -1.36 -16.07
N THR A 73 -13.46 -2.42 -15.84
CA THR A 73 -13.58 -3.07 -14.54
C THR A 73 -13.35 -4.57 -14.67
N ARG A 74 -12.87 -5.19 -13.60
CA ARG A 74 -12.81 -6.65 -13.44
C ARG A 74 -13.11 -7.01 -12.00
N ASP A 75 -13.89 -8.04 -11.80
CA ASP A 75 -14.19 -8.59 -10.48
C ASP A 75 -14.22 -10.13 -10.51
N GLY A 76 -14.40 -10.75 -9.34
CA GLY A 76 -14.55 -12.20 -9.14
C GLY A 76 -13.25 -12.97 -8.96
N MET A 77 -12.08 -12.32 -9.07
CA MET A 77 -10.81 -12.98 -8.79
C MET A 77 -10.62 -13.21 -7.29
N PRO A 78 -10.19 -14.42 -6.87
CA PRO A 78 -9.95 -14.73 -5.46
C PRO A 78 -8.92 -13.82 -4.81
N ASP A 79 -9.15 -13.50 -3.54
CA ASP A 79 -8.18 -12.87 -2.66
C ASP A 79 -7.19 -13.92 -2.13
N VAL A 80 -6.13 -14.16 -2.89
CA VAL A 80 -5.09 -15.13 -2.53
C VAL A 80 -3.71 -14.55 -2.79
N SER A 81 -2.81 -14.72 -1.82
CA SER A 81 -1.46 -14.19 -1.92
C SER A 81 -0.72 -14.88 -3.07
N SER A 82 -0.13 -14.11 -3.97
CA SER A 82 0.69 -14.63 -5.08
C SER A 82 1.91 -15.41 -4.58
N ARG A 83 2.33 -15.19 -3.32
CA ARG A 83 3.35 -16.01 -2.65
C ARG A 83 2.89 -17.44 -2.37
N LEU A 84 1.60 -17.65 -2.16
CA LEU A 84 1.02 -18.97 -1.86
C LEU A 84 0.72 -19.76 -3.13
N VAL A 85 0.18 -19.10 -4.16
CA VAL A 85 -0.22 -19.76 -5.42
C VAL A 85 0.87 -19.74 -6.50
N GLY A 86 1.97 -19.02 -6.27
CA GLY A 86 2.97 -18.74 -7.28
C GLY A 86 2.59 -17.57 -8.17
N LYS A 87 3.57 -16.77 -8.61
CA LYS A 87 3.33 -15.58 -9.43
C LYS A 87 2.73 -15.94 -10.80
N ASP A 88 3.22 -17.01 -11.41
CA ASP A 88 2.80 -17.46 -12.74
C ASP A 88 1.30 -17.78 -12.81
N ALA A 89 0.71 -18.26 -11.71
CA ALA A 89 -0.72 -18.54 -11.62
C ALA A 89 -1.62 -17.29 -11.74
N VAL A 90 -1.05 -16.08 -11.57
CA VAL A 90 -1.80 -14.82 -11.55
C VAL A 90 -1.23 -13.75 -12.50
N THR A 91 -0.10 -13.98 -13.17
CA THR A 91 0.61 -12.99 -14.01
C THR A 91 -0.29 -12.41 -15.10
N ASP A 92 -1.03 -13.25 -15.85
CA ASP A 92 -1.94 -12.80 -16.94
C ASP A 92 -3.05 -11.87 -16.45
N ARG A 93 -3.34 -11.93 -15.15
CA ARG A 93 -4.31 -11.07 -14.48
C ARG A 93 -3.67 -10.35 -13.30
N GLY A 94 -2.43 -9.87 -13.47
CA GLY A 94 -1.63 -9.29 -12.40
C GLY A 94 -2.31 -8.17 -11.61
N LEU A 95 -3.16 -7.34 -12.25
CA LEU A 95 -3.93 -6.29 -11.57
C LEU A 95 -5.06 -6.82 -10.66
N GLY A 96 -5.40 -8.10 -10.69
CA GLY A 96 -6.50 -8.66 -9.90
C GLY A 96 -7.86 -8.06 -10.26
N ASN A 97 -8.75 -7.91 -9.28
CA ASN A 97 -9.96 -7.12 -9.42
C ASN A 97 -9.56 -5.64 -9.51
N VAL A 98 -10.11 -4.93 -10.49
CA VAL A 98 -9.62 -3.61 -10.88
C VAL A 98 -10.77 -2.69 -11.28
N VAL A 99 -10.59 -1.40 -10.99
CA VAL A 99 -11.37 -0.32 -11.58
C VAL A 99 -10.41 0.65 -12.25
N VAL A 100 -10.70 1.08 -13.48
CA VAL A 100 -9.99 2.15 -14.18
C VAL A 100 -10.94 3.34 -14.30
N ILE A 101 -10.49 4.54 -13.92
CA ILE A 101 -11.24 5.78 -14.11
C ILE A 101 -10.54 6.62 -15.18
N ASP A 102 -11.31 7.02 -16.20
CA ASP A 102 -10.93 8.03 -17.18
C ASP A 102 -11.30 9.44 -16.65
N HIS A 103 -10.30 10.31 -16.58
CA HIS A 103 -10.45 11.70 -16.14
C HIS A 103 -10.53 12.69 -17.30
N GLY A 104 -10.56 12.21 -18.55
CA GLY A 104 -10.50 13.02 -19.76
C GLY A 104 -9.09 13.51 -20.09
N GLY A 105 -8.92 14.00 -21.32
CA GLY A 105 -7.64 14.54 -21.79
C GLY A 105 -6.48 13.53 -21.78
N GLY A 106 -6.79 12.23 -21.81
CA GLY A 106 -5.80 11.14 -21.78
C GLY A 106 -5.32 10.73 -20.39
N TRP A 107 -5.92 11.25 -19.31
CA TRP A 107 -5.56 10.88 -17.94
C TRP A 107 -6.40 9.71 -17.43
N ARG A 108 -5.74 8.70 -16.85
CA ARG A 108 -6.41 7.57 -16.20
C ARG A 108 -5.85 7.31 -14.81
N THR A 109 -6.67 6.76 -13.93
CA THR A 109 -6.22 6.11 -12.70
C THR A 109 -6.66 4.66 -12.67
N ILE A 110 -5.83 3.80 -12.08
CA ILE A 110 -6.05 2.37 -11.98
C ILE A 110 -6.04 2.01 -10.50
N TYR A 111 -7.06 1.29 -10.05
CA TYR A 111 -7.25 0.81 -8.68
C TYR A 111 -7.25 -0.71 -8.72
N ALA A 112 -6.11 -1.33 -8.44
CA ALA A 112 -5.91 -2.78 -8.57
C ALA A 112 -5.84 -3.51 -7.22
N HIS A 113 -5.86 -4.84 -7.28
CA HIS A 113 -5.87 -5.76 -6.14
C HIS A 113 -7.10 -5.60 -5.22
N MET A 114 -8.23 -5.21 -5.80
CA MET A 114 -9.47 -5.04 -5.05
C MET A 114 -10.02 -6.39 -4.55
N ARG A 115 -10.85 -6.36 -3.51
CA ARG A 115 -11.45 -7.58 -2.95
C ARG A 115 -12.39 -8.21 -3.94
N ARG A 116 -12.38 -9.55 -3.97
CA ARG A 116 -13.35 -10.35 -4.70
C ARG A 116 -14.78 -9.91 -4.39
N ASP A 117 -15.59 -9.76 -5.44
CA ASP A 117 -17.01 -9.47 -5.39
C ASP A 117 -17.34 -8.15 -4.65
N SER A 118 -16.41 -7.19 -4.72
CA SER A 118 -16.54 -5.90 -4.03
C SER A 118 -16.62 -4.70 -4.96
N VAL A 119 -16.40 -4.87 -6.27
CA VAL A 119 -16.41 -3.77 -7.23
C VAL A 119 -17.85 -3.28 -7.42
N LEU A 120 -18.09 -2.01 -7.08
CA LEU A 120 -19.44 -1.42 -7.04
C LEU A 120 -19.82 -0.70 -8.33
N ARG A 121 -18.85 -0.44 -9.22
CA ARG A 121 -19.04 0.42 -10.40
C ARG A 121 -18.92 -0.37 -11.69
N ARG A 122 -19.61 0.11 -12.71
CA ARG A 122 -19.61 -0.46 -14.06
C ARG A 122 -19.06 0.56 -15.04
N ALA A 123 -18.59 0.06 -16.19
CA ALA A 123 -18.15 0.92 -17.28
C ALA A 123 -19.26 1.92 -17.66
N GLY A 124 -18.90 3.19 -17.80
CA GLY A 124 -19.80 4.31 -18.08
C GLY A 124 -20.29 5.08 -16.85
N ASP A 125 -20.14 4.53 -15.64
CA ASP A 125 -20.56 5.24 -14.41
C ASP A 125 -19.75 6.52 -14.21
N LYS A 126 -20.43 7.62 -13.90
CA LYS A 126 -19.77 8.85 -13.42
C LYS A 126 -19.50 8.73 -11.93
N VAL A 127 -18.29 9.12 -11.52
CA VAL A 127 -17.88 9.14 -10.11
C VAL A 127 -17.30 10.49 -9.74
N ALA A 128 -17.61 10.96 -8.53
CA ALA A 128 -16.95 12.08 -7.88
C ALA A 128 -15.72 11.60 -7.10
N ALA A 129 -14.82 12.53 -6.76
CA ALA A 129 -13.73 12.23 -5.85
C ALA A 129 -14.29 11.84 -4.47
N GLY A 130 -13.95 10.67 -3.97
CA GLY A 130 -14.45 10.12 -2.70
C GLY A 130 -15.52 9.06 -2.86
N ASP A 131 -16.06 8.88 -4.05
CA ASP A 131 -17.02 7.81 -4.30
C ASP A 131 -16.36 6.46 -4.09
N ARG A 132 -17.07 5.57 -3.38
CA ARG A 132 -16.63 4.20 -3.17
C ARG A 132 -16.65 3.43 -4.49
N LEU A 133 -15.54 2.75 -4.75
CA LEU A 133 -15.34 1.86 -5.90
C LEU A 133 -15.43 0.39 -5.50
N GLY A 134 -15.07 0.08 -4.26
CA GLY A 134 -15.13 -1.27 -3.71
C GLY A 134 -14.36 -1.39 -2.39
N LEU A 135 -13.72 -2.53 -2.17
CA LEU A 135 -12.93 -2.80 -0.96
C LEU A 135 -11.49 -3.18 -1.29
N VAL A 136 -10.57 -2.88 -0.38
CA VAL A 136 -9.19 -3.36 -0.46
C VAL A 136 -9.18 -4.89 -0.37
N GLY A 137 -8.39 -5.52 -1.23
CA GLY A 137 -8.25 -6.96 -1.34
C GLY A 137 -6.81 -7.45 -1.41
N LEU A 138 -6.67 -8.65 -1.98
CA LEU A 138 -5.43 -9.40 -2.20
C LEU A 138 -5.44 -10.09 -3.57
N SER A 139 -6.32 -9.70 -4.49
CA SER A 139 -6.43 -10.37 -5.79
C SER A 139 -5.26 -10.05 -6.73
N GLY A 140 -4.93 -10.99 -7.62
CA GLY A 140 -3.86 -10.81 -8.61
C GLY A 140 -2.45 -10.93 -8.03
N LEU A 141 -1.50 -10.16 -8.57
CA LEU A 141 -0.09 -10.20 -8.19
C LEU A 141 0.15 -9.38 -6.91
N SER A 142 -0.46 -9.84 -5.80
CA SER A 142 -0.43 -9.17 -4.50
C SER A 142 -0.02 -10.14 -3.39
N GLU A 143 0.83 -9.68 -2.47
CA GLU A 143 1.34 -10.50 -1.36
C GLU A 143 0.83 -10.05 0.02
N PHE A 144 0.24 -8.86 0.11
CA PHE A 144 -0.31 -8.25 1.33
C PHE A 144 -1.51 -7.36 0.98
N PRO A 145 -2.44 -7.08 1.91
CA PRO A 145 -3.62 -6.26 1.60
C PRO A 145 -3.26 -4.81 1.26
N HIS A 146 -3.55 -4.40 0.03
CA HIS A 146 -3.28 -3.05 -0.46
C HIS A 146 -4.11 -2.71 -1.69
N VAL A 147 -4.17 -1.43 -2.01
CA VAL A 147 -4.53 -0.98 -3.35
C VAL A 147 -3.27 -0.56 -4.08
N HIS A 148 -3.09 -1.10 -5.28
CA HIS A 148 -2.14 -0.55 -6.23
C HIS A 148 -2.83 0.59 -6.99
N PHE A 149 -2.38 1.82 -6.71
CA PHE A 149 -2.88 3.03 -7.36
C PHE A 149 -1.89 3.49 -8.43
N ALA A 150 -2.23 3.30 -9.69
CA ALA A 150 -1.43 3.82 -10.80
C ALA A 150 -2.09 5.02 -11.46
N VAL A 151 -1.27 5.93 -11.96
CA VAL A 151 -1.70 7.09 -12.76
C VAL A 151 -1.10 6.94 -14.14
N GLU A 152 -1.88 7.19 -15.16
CA GLU A 152 -1.40 7.19 -16.54
C GLU A 152 -1.77 8.48 -17.25
N TYR A 153 -0.90 8.90 -18.16
CA TYR A 153 -1.16 9.95 -19.13
C TYR A 153 -0.85 9.42 -20.54
N ARG A 154 -1.87 9.38 -21.41
CA ARG A 154 -1.78 8.86 -22.78
C ARG A 154 -1.12 7.47 -22.83
N GLY A 155 -1.53 6.59 -21.92
CA GLY A 155 -1.04 5.20 -21.82
C GLY A 155 0.35 5.04 -21.20
N ARG A 156 0.99 6.11 -20.71
CA ARG A 156 2.29 6.05 -20.02
C ARG A 156 2.12 6.22 -18.52
N PRO A 157 2.78 5.41 -17.67
CA PRO A 157 2.78 5.61 -16.23
C PRO A 157 3.28 6.99 -15.83
N VAL A 158 2.64 7.58 -14.82
CA VAL A 158 3.01 8.84 -14.21
C VAL A 158 3.13 8.64 -12.71
N ASP A 159 4.24 9.10 -12.14
CA ASP A 159 4.41 9.13 -10.70
C ASP A 159 3.63 10.29 -10.07
N PRO A 160 2.60 10.04 -9.23
CA PRO A 160 1.80 11.10 -8.63
C PRO A 160 2.59 11.97 -7.63
N PHE A 161 3.79 11.56 -7.20
CA PHE A 161 4.66 12.37 -6.34
C PHE A 161 5.44 13.43 -7.11
N THR A 162 5.70 13.24 -8.41
CA THR A 162 6.44 14.21 -9.23
C THR A 162 5.63 14.85 -10.34
N GLY A 163 4.51 14.23 -10.73
CA GLY A 163 3.72 14.63 -11.89
C GLY A 163 4.34 14.18 -13.22
N PRO A 164 3.70 14.56 -14.35
CA PRO A 164 4.17 14.20 -15.69
C PRO A 164 5.51 14.87 -16.01
N GLY A 165 6.40 14.14 -16.69
CA GLY A 165 7.66 14.69 -17.18
C GLY A 165 8.64 13.59 -17.61
N PRO A 166 9.61 13.91 -18.49
CA PRO A 166 10.53 12.94 -19.09
C PRO A 166 11.64 12.45 -18.14
N ARG A 167 11.61 12.84 -16.86
CA ARG A 167 12.74 12.66 -15.95
C ARG A 167 12.74 11.25 -15.37
N ILE A 168 13.31 10.30 -16.10
CA ILE A 168 13.88 9.08 -15.53
C ILE A 168 14.97 9.54 -14.54
N GLY A 169 14.97 9.00 -13.33
CA GLY A 169 15.78 9.47 -12.21
C GLY A 169 14.98 10.05 -11.04
N CYS A 170 15.57 9.94 -9.86
CA CYS A 170 15.00 10.34 -8.57
C CYS A 170 15.38 11.79 -8.18
N LYS A 171 14.74 12.36 -7.15
CA LYS A 171 14.85 13.77 -6.70
C LYS A 171 14.30 14.84 -7.66
N THR A 172 13.50 14.43 -8.65
CA THR A 172 12.92 15.33 -9.65
C THR A 172 11.47 15.68 -9.30
N ALA A 173 11.24 16.31 -8.14
CA ALA A 173 9.89 16.75 -7.78
C ALA A 173 9.48 17.99 -8.61
N SER A 174 8.89 17.78 -9.80
CA SER A 174 8.43 18.86 -10.68
C SER A 174 6.95 19.25 -10.51
N GLY A 175 6.20 18.60 -9.61
CA GLY A 175 4.83 18.98 -9.30
C GLY A 175 3.94 17.80 -8.91
N SER A 176 3.93 17.47 -7.62
CA SER A 176 3.05 16.42 -7.07
C SER A 176 1.59 16.62 -7.50
N MET A 177 0.93 15.54 -7.89
CA MET A 177 -0.48 15.50 -8.31
C MET A 177 -1.45 15.35 -7.12
N TRP A 178 -0.93 15.09 -5.92
CA TRP A 178 -1.73 15.02 -4.70
C TRP A 178 -2.26 16.40 -4.29
N ARG A 179 -3.50 16.46 -3.79
CA ARG A 179 -4.09 17.69 -3.24
C ARG A 179 -3.22 18.24 -2.09
N PRO A 180 -3.06 19.57 -1.94
CA PRO A 180 -2.16 20.16 -0.94
C PRO A 180 -2.37 19.65 0.50
N LYS A 181 -3.63 19.51 0.94
CA LYS A 181 -4.00 19.01 2.28
C LYS A 181 -3.56 17.57 2.54
N LEU A 182 -3.56 16.72 1.50
CA LEU A 182 -3.08 15.35 1.61
C LEU A 182 -1.55 15.31 1.53
N ARG A 183 -0.96 16.10 0.63
CA ARG A 183 0.48 16.16 0.39
C ARG A 183 1.28 16.41 1.68
N SER A 184 0.80 17.28 2.58
CA SER A 184 1.45 17.53 3.87
C SER A 184 1.47 16.33 4.81
N ARG A 185 0.63 15.30 4.56
CA ARG A 185 0.56 14.06 5.34
C ARG A 185 1.29 12.89 4.67
N LEU A 186 1.61 12.99 3.38
CA LEU A 186 2.36 11.98 2.63
C LEU A 186 3.87 12.12 2.89
N ILE A 187 4.25 11.92 4.15
CA ILE A 187 5.64 12.02 4.61
C ILE A 187 6.38 10.77 4.14
N TYR A 188 7.44 10.97 3.35
CA TYR A 188 8.32 9.90 2.92
C TYR A 188 9.12 9.35 4.11
N ARG A 189 9.06 8.03 4.33
CA ARG A 189 9.84 7.33 5.35
C ARG A 189 10.54 6.14 4.67
N PRO A 190 11.87 6.19 4.48
CA PRO A 190 12.58 5.12 3.75
C PRO A 190 12.49 3.77 4.45
N THR A 191 12.36 3.79 5.78
CA THR A 191 12.15 2.62 6.64
C THR A 191 11.11 2.98 7.69
N PHE A 192 10.15 2.09 7.95
CA PHE A 192 9.11 2.33 8.94
C PHE A 192 8.55 1.04 9.54
N SER A 193 8.19 1.10 10.82
CA SER A 193 7.45 0.04 11.49
C SER A 193 5.99 0.08 11.06
N LEU A 194 5.50 -1.02 10.51
CA LEU A 194 4.08 -1.22 10.30
C LEU A 194 3.40 -1.60 11.61
N ARG A 195 4.03 -2.51 12.36
CA ARG A 195 3.49 -3.03 13.61
C ARG A 195 4.62 -3.37 14.55
N ALA A 196 4.45 -3.08 15.83
CA ALA A 196 5.32 -3.53 16.90
C ALA A 196 4.46 -3.91 18.09
N GLY A 197 4.84 -4.95 18.84
CA GLY A 197 4.09 -5.35 20.01
C GLY A 197 4.67 -6.55 20.72
N PHE A 198 4.03 -6.87 21.85
CA PHE A 198 4.41 -8.00 22.67
C PHE A 198 3.36 -9.12 22.60
N SER A 199 3.82 -10.35 22.76
CA SER A 199 3.00 -11.55 22.80
C SER A 199 3.52 -12.52 23.85
N THR A 200 2.64 -13.36 24.38
CA THR A 200 3.01 -14.49 25.26
C THR A 200 3.27 -15.77 24.47
N ARG A 201 3.18 -15.71 23.14
CA ARG A 201 3.45 -16.79 22.18
C ARG A 201 4.43 -16.31 21.11
N PRO A 202 5.28 -17.20 20.54
CA PRO A 202 6.21 -16.85 19.48
C PRO A 202 5.52 -16.10 18.34
N MET A 203 6.08 -14.95 17.94
CA MET A 203 5.51 -14.12 16.88
C MET A 203 6.17 -14.46 15.54
N THR A 204 5.38 -14.98 14.60
CA THR A 204 5.82 -15.18 13.21
C THR A 204 5.44 -13.97 12.35
N GLN A 205 6.15 -13.78 11.23
CA GLN A 205 5.78 -12.75 10.24
C GLN A 205 4.33 -12.92 9.77
N ALA A 206 3.91 -14.17 9.48
CA ALA A 206 2.54 -14.46 9.08
C ALA A 206 1.55 -13.98 10.15
N ALA A 207 1.77 -14.33 11.42
CA ALA A 207 0.84 -13.96 12.48
C ALA A 207 0.78 -12.43 12.74
N LEU A 208 1.88 -11.71 12.52
CA LEU A 208 1.88 -10.23 12.45
C LEU A 208 1.06 -9.71 11.26
N GLN A 209 1.20 -10.30 10.08
CA GLN A 209 0.44 -9.94 8.88
C GLN A 209 -1.06 -10.27 8.98
N TYR A 210 -1.44 -11.28 9.76
CA TYR A 210 -2.84 -11.64 10.02
C TYR A 210 -3.44 -10.91 11.23
N GLY A 211 -2.68 -10.06 11.92
CA GLY A 211 -3.15 -9.30 13.07
C GLY A 211 -3.44 -10.13 14.32
N LEU A 212 -2.85 -11.33 14.46
CA LEU A 212 -3.14 -12.29 15.53
C LEU A 212 -2.64 -11.87 16.92
N TYR A 213 -1.95 -10.72 17.02
CA TYR A 213 -1.31 -10.23 18.24
C TYR A 213 -1.80 -8.84 18.67
N ASP A 214 -3.04 -8.44 18.36
CA ASP A 214 -3.64 -7.14 18.77
C ASP A 214 -4.16 -7.14 20.21
N ARG A 215 -3.47 -7.84 21.12
CA ARG A 215 -3.89 -7.88 22.53
C ARG A 215 -3.37 -6.65 23.26
N THR A 216 -4.29 -5.92 23.88
CA THR A 216 -3.98 -4.78 24.76
C THR A 216 -3.57 -5.21 26.18
N ALA A 217 -3.80 -6.48 26.53
CA ALA A 217 -3.42 -7.05 27.81
C ALA A 217 -2.75 -8.43 27.63
N LEU A 218 -1.67 -8.64 28.37
CA LEU A 218 -0.93 -9.90 28.43
C LEU A 218 -1.10 -10.54 29.81
N SER A 219 -1.12 -11.87 29.85
CA SER A 219 -1.25 -12.59 31.11
C SER A 219 -0.02 -12.36 31.99
N ARG A 220 -0.24 -11.94 33.24
CA ARG A 220 0.81 -11.82 34.26
C ARG A 220 1.46 -13.16 34.63
N ARG A 221 0.83 -14.29 34.26
CA ARG A 221 1.33 -15.65 34.48
C ARG A 221 2.15 -16.19 33.31
N ALA A 222 2.35 -15.39 32.25
CA ALA A 222 3.11 -15.84 31.11
C ALA A 222 4.59 -15.99 31.48
N GLY A 223 5.13 -17.20 31.38
CA GLY A 223 6.54 -17.46 31.66
C GLY A 223 7.51 -16.93 30.60
N ARG A 224 7.01 -16.40 29.47
CA ARG A 224 7.80 -15.81 28.38
C ARG A 224 7.07 -14.65 27.73
N LEU A 225 7.85 -13.66 27.30
CA LEU A 225 7.40 -12.50 26.54
C LEU A 225 8.19 -12.44 25.23
N TYR A 226 7.49 -12.34 24.12
CA TYR A 226 8.05 -12.17 22.78
C TYR A 226 7.78 -10.76 22.31
N PHE A 227 8.81 -10.07 21.82
CA PHE A 227 8.64 -8.81 21.10
C PHE A 227 8.74 -9.10 19.59
N GLY A 228 7.78 -8.57 18.84
CA GLY A 228 7.74 -8.70 17.38
C GLY A 228 7.55 -7.35 16.73
N ILE A 229 8.26 -7.14 15.62
CA ILE A 229 8.12 -5.95 14.79
C ILE A 229 8.02 -6.35 13.31
N LEU A 230 7.07 -5.75 12.60
CA LEU A 230 6.95 -5.82 11.15
C LEU A 230 7.43 -4.49 10.58
N VAL A 231 8.48 -4.53 9.78
CA VAL A 231 9.14 -3.34 9.23
C VAL A 231 9.12 -3.41 7.71
N ALA A 232 8.94 -2.26 7.06
CA ALA A 232 9.09 -2.09 5.62
C ALA A 232 10.26 -1.16 5.31
N GLY A 233 10.87 -1.33 4.13
CA GLY A 233 11.95 -0.46 3.66
C GLY A 233 13.31 -0.73 4.30
N LEU A 234 13.63 -1.99 4.55
CA LEU A 234 14.94 -2.38 5.08
C LEU A 234 15.98 -2.52 3.96
N TYR A 235 17.19 -2.04 4.25
CA TYR A 235 18.39 -2.28 3.46
C TYR A 235 19.26 -3.37 4.07
N LYS A 236 20.03 -4.03 3.20
CA LYS A 236 21.15 -4.86 3.66
C LYS A 236 22.11 -3.99 4.47
N GLY A 237 22.36 -4.39 5.71
CA GLY A 237 23.23 -3.65 6.63
C GLY A 237 22.49 -2.76 7.63
N ASP A 238 21.17 -2.61 7.53
CA ASP A 238 20.38 -1.93 8.57
C ASP A 238 20.55 -2.64 9.92
N THR A 239 20.68 -1.84 10.98
CA THR A 239 20.82 -2.35 12.36
C THR A 239 19.62 -1.95 13.19
N PHE A 240 19.12 -2.88 14.00
CA PHE A 240 18.07 -2.63 14.96
C PHE A 240 18.66 -2.50 16.36
N ARG A 241 18.30 -1.42 17.05
CA ARG A 241 18.59 -1.26 18.48
C ARG A 241 17.27 -1.26 19.23
N PHE A 242 17.14 -2.18 20.17
CA PHE A 242 15.97 -2.27 21.04
C PHE A 242 16.37 -1.85 22.44
N ARG A 243 15.48 -1.11 23.10
CA ARG A 243 15.57 -0.82 24.52
C ARG A 243 14.23 -1.17 25.16
N LEU A 244 14.28 -1.99 26.19
CA LEU A 244 13.12 -2.32 27.01
C LEU A 244 13.24 -1.53 28.31
N GLU A 245 12.22 -0.77 28.66
CA GLU A 245 12.15 0.03 29.88
C GLU A 245 10.90 -0.38 30.68
N ASP A 246 10.99 -0.30 32.01
CA ASP A 246 9.84 -0.51 32.90
C ASP A 246 8.92 0.73 32.93
N ALA A 247 7.83 0.67 33.71
CA ALA A 247 6.88 1.77 33.83
C ALA A 247 7.47 3.06 34.42
N THR A 248 8.66 2.99 35.03
CA THR A 248 9.40 4.14 35.58
C THR A 248 10.46 4.68 34.60
N GLY A 249 10.62 4.05 33.43
CA GLY A 249 11.63 4.40 32.43
C GLY A 249 12.99 3.75 32.68
N LYS A 250 13.11 2.83 33.65
CA LYS A 250 14.38 2.16 33.95
C LYS A 250 14.59 1.01 32.95
N PRO A 251 15.78 0.87 32.34
CA PRO A 251 16.06 -0.25 31.44
C PRO A 251 15.90 -1.61 32.14
N CYS A 252 15.16 -2.52 31.50
CA CYS A 252 15.06 -3.92 31.91
C CYS A 252 16.34 -4.65 31.50
N ALA A 253 16.84 -5.55 32.35
CA ALA A 253 17.86 -6.51 31.96
C ALA A 253 17.24 -7.49 30.94
N ILE A 254 17.86 -7.62 29.76
CA ILE A 254 17.43 -8.49 28.66
C ILE A 254 18.41 -9.66 28.55
#